data_AF-A0A5R9KFH0-F1
#
_entry.id   AF-A0A5R9KFH0-F1
#
_cell.length_a   1.000
_cell.length_b   1.000
_cell.length_c   1.000
_cell.angle_alpha   90.00
_cell.angle_beta   90.00
_cell.angle_gamma   90.00
#
_symmetry.space_group_name_H-M   'P 1'
#
loop_
_entity.id
_entity.type
_entity.pdbx_description
1 polymer ?
#
loop_
_entity_poly.entity_id
_entity_poly.type
_entity_poly.pdbx_seq_one_letter_code
_entity_poly.pdbx_strand_id
1 'polypeptide(L)'
;MKNMDFKGRLLSFLAVTVLVFALSCQKEDPKPDCGCDGKTYKKVENAKAVYHGLGTFTIAEEASSGNIYTIACEADSTWQKSADLKIPDYIISGNLKSNCSFGPTLIALPDYIQITAIKKQ
;
A
#
# COMPACT_ATOMS: atom_id res chain seq x y z
N MET A 1 -36.67 -36.69 44.66
CA MET A 1 -36.85 -35.90 43.42
C MET A 1 -35.79 -34.81 43.38
N LYS A 2 -34.98 -34.80 42.32
CA LYS A 2 -33.77 -33.99 42.12
C LYS A 2 -34.17 -32.58 41.66
N ASN A 3 -33.95 -31.56 42.49
CA ASN A 3 -34.23 -30.14 42.18
C ASN A 3 -32.95 -29.28 42.25
N MET A 4 -31.82 -29.77 41.76
CA MET A 4 -30.56 -29.02 41.82
C MET A 4 -29.79 -28.91 40.49
N ASP A 5 -30.31 -29.41 39.36
CA ASP A 5 -29.54 -29.46 38.10
C ASP A 5 -29.90 -28.37 37.05
N PHE A 6 -30.98 -27.62 37.25
CA PHE A 6 -31.50 -26.72 36.20
C PHE A 6 -30.84 -25.33 36.19
N LYS A 7 -30.56 -24.74 37.36
CA LYS A 7 -30.01 -23.38 37.49
C LYS A 7 -28.55 -23.25 37.03
N GLY A 8 -27.71 -24.25 37.33
CA GLY A 8 -26.30 -24.24 36.95
C GLY A 8 -26.06 -24.37 35.44
N ARG A 9 -26.90 -25.16 34.75
CA ARG A 9 -26.88 -25.26 33.29
C ARG A 9 -27.34 -23.96 32.62
N LEU A 10 -28.38 -23.32 33.14
CA LEU A 10 -28.90 -22.06 32.59
C LEU A 10 -27.86 -20.91 32.67
N LEU A 11 -27.14 -20.80 33.79
CA LEU A 11 -26.07 -19.81 33.99
C LEU A 11 -24.86 -20.07 33.08
N SER A 12 -24.53 -21.34 32.82
CA SER A 12 -23.43 -21.74 31.93
C SER A 12 -23.73 -21.42 30.46
N PHE A 13 -24.95 -21.68 29.98
CA PHE A 13 -25.35 -21.34 28.61
C PHE A 13 -25.37 -19.82 28.35
N LEU A 14 -25.72 -19.03 29.36
CA LEU A 14 -25.74 -17.57 29.28
C LEU A 14 -24.32 -16.98 29.19
N ALA A 15 -23.35 -17.57 29.88
CA ALA A 15 -21.95 -17.14 29.81
C ALA A 15 -21.31 -17.45 28.45
N VAL A 16 -21.62 -18.62 27.85
CA VAL A 16 -21.10 -19.01 26.53
C VAL A 16 -21.67 -18.13 25.42
N THR A 17 -22.95 -17.76 25.48
CA THR A 17 -23.55 -16.88 24.47
C THR A 17 -22.94 -15.48 24.50
N VAL A 18 -22.71 -14.90 25.68
CA VAL A 18 -22.04 -13.58 25.81
C VAL A 18 -20.61 -13.59 25.24
N LEU A 19 -19.87 -14.69 25.42
CA LEU A 19 -18.50 -14.81 24.88
C LEU A 19 -18.47 -14.87 23.35
N VAL A 20 -19.45 -15.53 22.72
CA VAL A 20 -19.55 -15.64 21.25
C VAL A 20 -19.88 -14.29 20.61
N PHE A 21 -20.69 -13.45 21.26
CA PHE A 21 -20.97 -12.09 20.77
C PHE A 21 -19.77 -11.14 20.92
N ALA A 22 -18.92 -11.34 21.93
CA ALA A 22 -17.72 -10.53 22.14
C ALA A 22 -16.65 -10.74 21.05
N LEU A 23 -16.62 -11.91 20.40
CA LEU A 23 -15.69 -12.23 19.31
C LEU A 23 -16.18 -11.79 17.92
N SER A 24 -17.46 -11.40 17.78
CA SER A 24 -18.09 -11.19 16.47
C SER A 24 -17.86 -9.80 15.85
N CYS A 25 -17.03 -8.93 16.44
CA CYS A 25 -16.79 -7.60 15.90
C CYS A 25 -15.33 -7.16 16.07
N GLN A 26 -14.42 -7.88 15.42
CA GLN A 26 -13.21 -7.25 14.90
C GLN A 26 -13.52 -6.77 13.48
N LYS A 27 -14.14 -5.60 13.36
CA LYS A 27 -14.20 -4.93 12.06
C LYS A 27 -12.77 -4.48 11.77
N GLU A 28 -12.10 -5.13 10.83
CA GLU A 28 -10.87 -4.58 10.26
C GLU A 28 -11.18 -3.18 9.74
N ASP A 29 -10.34 -2.21 10.10
CA ASP A 29 -10.49 -0.85 9.59
C ASP A 29 -10.46 -0.91 8.05
N PRO A 30 -11.39 -0.21 7.36
CA PRO A 30 -11.43 -0.22 5.91
C PRO A 30 -10.10 0.31 5.36
N LYS A 31 -9.36 -0.55 4.67
CA LYS A 31 -8.10 -0.16 4.02
C LYS A 31 -8.38 0.92 2.97
N PRO A 32 -7.58 2.00 2.93
CA PRO A 32 -7.76 3.05 1.93
C PRO A 32 -7.53 2.48 0.52
N ASP A 33 -8.39 2.81 -0.44
CA ASP A 33 -8.26 2.38 -1.86
C ASP A 33 -7.23 3.24 -2.62
N CYS A 34 -6.25 3.82 -1.91
CA CYS A 34 -5.27 4.75 -2.44
C CYS A 34 -3.96 4.70 -1.64
N GLY A 35 -2.90 5.32 -2.18
CA GLY A 35 -1.57 5.23 -1.58
C GLY A 35 -0.95 3.86 -1.80
N CYS A 36 -0.10 3.44 -0.88
CA CYS A 36 0.61 2.15 -0.99
C CYS A 36 -0.27 0.92 -0.81
N ASP A 37 -1.34 1.06 -0.02
CA ASP A 37 -2.37 0.03 0.15
C ASP A 37 -3.41 0.06 -0.98
N GLY A 38 -3.34 1.05 -1.88
CA GLY A 38 -4.26 1.20 -2.98
C GLY A 38 -4.13 0.10 -4.04
N LYS A 39 -5.14 0.04 -4.92
CA LYS A 39 -5.11 -0.86 -6.08
C LYS A 39 -3.95 -0.53 -7.01
N THR A 40 -3.37 -1.59 -7.56
CA THR A 40 -2.41 -1.46 -8.66
C THR A 40 -3.17 -1.09 -9.92
N TYR A 41 -2.87 0.08 -10.51
CA TYR A 41 -3.47 0.50 -11.78
C TYR A 41 -2.56 0.22 -12.98
N LYS A 42 -1.23 0.09 -12.75
CA LYS A 42 -0.25 -0.19 -13.82
C LYS A 42 0.94 -0.98 -13.28
N LYS A 43 1.44 -1.90 -14.09
CA LYS A 43 2.72 -2.60 -13.84
C LYS A 43 3.81 -1.93 -14.66
N VAL A 44 4.98 -1.79 -14.06
CA VAL A 44 6.20 -1.27 -14.67
C VAL A 44 7.24 -2.37 -14.65
N GLU A 45 7.87 -2.64 -15.79
CA GLU A 45 8.87 -3.69 -15.93
C GLU A 45 10.13 -3.14 -16.57
N ASN A 46 11.26 -3.30 -15.88
CA ASN A 46 12.60 -2.92 -16.33
C ASN A 46 12.68 -1.48 -16.87
N ALA A 47 11.94 -0.55 -16.26
CA ALA A 47 11.87 0.81 -16.72
C ALA A 47 13.06 1.63 -16.23
N LYS A 48 13.56 2.51 -17.09
CA LYS A 48 14.59 3.49 -16.76
C LYS A 48 14.01 4.53 -15.80
N ALA A 49 14.71 4.78 -14.72
CA ALA A 49 14.30 5.75 -13.72
C ALA A 49 15.46 6.60 -13.21
N VAL A 50 15.12 7.80 -12.75
CA VAL A 50 15.98 8.71 -11.99
C VAL A 50 15.52 8.67 -10.54
N TYR A 51 16.45 8.46 -9.59
CA TYR A 51 16.16 8.51 -8.17
C TYR A 51 16.52 9.88 -7.59
N HIS A 52 15.52 10.59 -7.08
CA HIS A 52 15.68 11.96 -6.55
C HIS A 52 16.10 11.98 -5.07
N GLY A 53 16.08 10.83 -4.40
CA GLY A 53 16.18 10.72 -2.94
C GLY A 53 14.81 10.58 -2.28
N LEU A 54 14.80 10.20 -0.99
CA LEU A 54 13.59 10.07 -0.17
C LEU A 54 12.50 9.18 -0.82
N GLY A 55 12.90 8.07 -1.43
CA GLY A 55 11.98 7.14 -2.11
C GLY A 55 11.38 7.67 -3.41
N THR A 56 11.77 8.87 -3.88
CA THR A 56 11.14 9.51 -5.04
C THR A 56 11.83 9.14 -6.36
N PHE A 57 11.06 8.71 -7.36
CA PHE A 57 11.54 8.35 -8.69
C PHE A 57 10.81 9.11 -9.80
N THR A 58 11.53 9.39 -10.88
CA THR A 58 10.95 9.70 -12.19
C THR A 58 11.20 8.52 -13.11
N ILE A 59 10.14 7.89 -13.61
CA ILE A 59 10.21 6.78 -14.56
C ILE A 59 10.04 7.34 -15.97
N ALA A 60 11.00 7.08 -16.84
CA ALA A 60 10.90 7.43 -18.25
C ALA A 60 9.91 6.47 -18.93
N GLU A 61 8.90 7.02 -19.60
CA GLU A 61 8.04 6.24 -20.48
C GLU A 61 8.52 6.31 -21.92
N GLU A 62 8.50 5.18 -22.61
CA GLU A 62 8.90 5.06 -24.02
C GLU A 62 7.86 5.68 -24.99
N ALA A 63 6.73 6.21 -24.49
CA ALA A 63 5.64 6.76 -25.28
C ALA A 63 5.22 8.17 -24.84
N SER A 64 4.41 8.85 -25.67
CA SER A 64 3.93 10.24 -25.57
C SER A 64 3.09 10.59 -24.31
N SER A 65 3.00 9.69 -23.34
CA SER A 65 2.31 9.84 -22.05
C SER A 65 3.10 10.64 -21.01
N GLY A 66 4.37 10.97 -21.29
CA GLY A 66 5.22 11.73 -20.38
C GLY A 66 5.80 10.89 -19.25
N ASN A 67 6.73 11.46 -18.49
CA ASN A 67 7.38 10.74 -17.39
C ASN A 67 6.42 10.56 -16.21
N ILE A 68 6.51 9.41 -15.54
CA ILE A 68 5.77 9.16 -14.30
C ILE A 68 6.60 9.64 -13.11
N TYR A 69 6.01 10.46 -12.26
CA TYR A 69 6.59 10.87 -10.98
C TYR A 69 5.95 10.07 -9.85
N THR A 70 6.76 9.33 -9.10
CA THR A 70 6.26 8.38 -8.11
C THR A 70 7.10 8.35 -6.83
N ILE A 71 6.46 7.93 -5.72
CA ILE A 71 7.08 7.70 -4.42
C ILE A 71 7.03 6.20 -4.10
N ALA A 72 8.18 5.62 -3.77
CA ALA A 72 8.29 4.24 -3.35
C ALA A 72 7.58 4.03 -2.00
N CYS A 73 6.79 2.95 -1.93
CA CYS A 73 6.08 2.59 -0.71
C CYS A 73 7.02 2.22 0.45
N GLU A 74 8.14 1.62 0.10
CA GLU A 74 9.22 1.34 1.03
C GLU A 74 10.49 1.90 0.42
N ALA A 75 11.07 2.91 1.08
CA ALA A 75 12.33 3.49 0.66
C ALA A 75 13.48 2.72 1.29
N ASP A 76 14.44 2.29 0.47
CA ASP A 76 15.66 1.68 0.97
C ASP A 76 16.73 2.76 1.21
N SER A 77 17.30 2.76 2.41
CA SER A 77 18.40 3.67 2.80
C SER A 77 19.68 3.50 1.97
N THR A 78 19.84 2.38 1.28
CA THR A 78 21.01 2.09 0.43
C THR A 78 20.91 2.71 -0.96
N TRP A 79 19.73 3.17 -1.38
CA TRP A 79 19.57 3.83 -2.66
C TRP A 79 20.28 5.19 -2.65
N GLN A 80 21.03 5.46 -3.72
CA GLN A 80 21.84 6.66 -3.85
C GLN A 80 21.19 7.57 -4.87
N LYS A 81 20.88 8.81 -4.48
CA LYS A 81 20.36 9.83 -5.38
C LYS A 81 21.20 9.88 -6.67
N SER A 82 20.53 9.95 -7.82
CA SER A 82 21.17 10.07 -9.12
C SER A 82 22.03 11.32 -9.18
N ALA A 83 23.25 11.20 -9.71
CA ALA A 83 24.19 12.32 -9.81
C ALA A 83 23.71 13.38 -10.80
N ASP A 84 23.08 12.94 -11.90
CA ASP A 84 22.44 13.81 -12.89
C ASP A 84 20.96 13.43 -13.00
N LEU A 85 20.06 14.36 -12.66
CA LEU A 85 18.62 14.14 -12.67
C LEU A 85 18.01 14.08 -14.09
N LYS A 86 18.80 14.32 -15.13
CA LYS A 86 18.39 14.20 -16.53
C LYS A 86 18.72 12.84 -17.14
N ILE A 87 19.58 12.05 -16.49
CA ILE A 87 20.06 10.77 -16.99
C ILE A 87 19.57 9.67 -16.06
N PRO A 88 18.66 8.79 -16.52
CA PRO A 88 18.26 7.62 -15.75
C PRO A 88 19.47 6.71 -15.48
N ASP A 89 19.74 6.45 -14.20
CA ASP A 89 20.80 5.55 -13.73
C ASP A 89 20.24 4.40 -12.88
N TYR A 90 18.91 4.23 -12.87
CA TYR A 90 18.22 3.08 -12.28
C TYR A 90 17.37 2.35 -13.31
N ILE A 91 17.28 1.03 -13.14
CA ILE A 91 16.27 0.18 -13.76
C ILE A 91 15.36 -0.34 -12.64
N ILE A 92 14.06 -0.08 -12.74
CA ILE A 92 13.08 -0.49 -11.73
C ILE A 92 11.92 -1.29 -12.34
N SER A 93 11.42 -2.23 -11.56
CA SER A 93 10.16 -2.93 -11.80
C SER A 93 9.28 -2.81 -10.57
N GLY A 94 7.97 -2.71 -10.77
CA GLY A 94 7.05 -2.55 -9.66
C GLY A 94 5.59 -2.38 -10.07
N ASN A 95 4.76 -2.23 -9.05
CA ASN A 95 3.33 -1.99 -9.20
C ASN A 95 3.02 -0.53 -8.85
N LEU A 96 2.57 0.26 -9.83
CA LEU A 96 2.07 1.61 -9.59
C LEU A 96 0.69 1.54 -8.96
N LYS A 97 0.52 2.27 -7.86
CA LYS A 97 -0.66 2.35 -7.02
C LYS A 97 -1.32 3.71 -7.17
N SER A 98 -2.65 3.71 -7.13
CA SER A 98 -3.44 4.93 -7.26
C SER A 98 -3.10 5.94 -6.15
N ASN A 99 -2.92 7.21 -6.50
CA ASN A 99 -2.77 8.27 -5.52
C ASN A 99 -4.08 8.53 -4.74
N CYS A 100 -3.96 9.16 -3.57
CA CYS A 100 -5.11 9.59 -2.78
C CYS A 100 -5.57 10.96 -3.29
N SER A 101 -6.48 10.98 -4.26
CA SER A 101 -7.08 12.23 -4.73
C SER A 101 -8.07 12.78 -3.71
N PHE A 102 -7.81 13.99 -3.19
CA PHE A 102 -8.70 14.70 -2.27
C PHE A 102 -9.49 15.78 -3.01
N GLY A 103 -10.37 15.36 -3.93
CA GLY A 103 -11.25 16.26 -4.67
C GLY A 103 -10.54 17.09 -5.75
N PRO A 104 -11.23 18.11 -6.32
CA PRO A 104 -10.70 18.90 -7.42
C PRO A 104 -9.63 19.87 -6.91
N THR A 105 -8.40 19.38 -6.84
CA THR A 105 -7.23 20.23 -6.60
C THR A 105 -6.49 20.44 -7.92
N LEU A 106 -5.92 21.63 -8.12
CA LEU A 106 -5.07 21.93 -9.28
C LEU A 106 -3.66 21.33 -9.15
N ILE A 107 -3.42 20.49 -8.14
CA ILE A 107 -2.12 19.93 -7.79
C ILE A 107 -2.14 18.46 -8.22
N ALA A 108 -1.25 18.09 -9.15
CA ALA A 108 -1.00 16.68 -9.44
C ALA A 108 -0.27 16.04 -8.27
N LEU A 109 -0.90 15.05 -7.63
CA LEU A 109 -0.26 14.25 -6.60
C LEU A 109 0.62 13.17 -7.24
N PRO A 110 1.77 12.84 -6.64
CA PRO A 110 2.59 11.73 -7.11
C PRO A 110 1.83 10.42 -6.96
N ASP A 111 2.11 9.50 -7.88
CA ASP A 111 1.68 8.12 -7.72
C ASP A 111 2.58 7.38 -6.74
N TYR A 112 2.14 6.22 -6.25
CA TYR A 112 2.97 5.39 -5.39
C TYR A 112 3.45 4.18 -6.17
N ILE A 113 4.64 3.67 -5.85
CA ILE A 113 5.17 2.45 -6.46
C ILE A 113 5.58 1.45 -5.39
N GLN A 114 5.03 0.25 -5.49
CA GLN A 114 5.55 -0.91 -4.78
C GLN A 114 6.63 -1.54 -5.65
N ILE A 115 7.90 -1.21 -5.36
CA ILE A 115 9.07 -1.69 -6.10
C ILE A 115 9.27 -3.19 -5.82
N THR A 116 9.38 -3.98 -6.88
CA THR A 116 9.63 -5.43 -6.81
C THR A 116 11.03 -5.80 -7.26
N ALA A 117 11.67 -4.96 -8.07
CA ALA A 117 13.08 -5.07 -8.41
C ALA A 117 13.67 -3.68 -8.68
N ILE A 118 14.91 -3.47 -8.26
CA ILE A 118 15.65 -2.24 -8.50
C ILE A 118 17.13 -2.57 -8.70
N LYS A 119 17.73 -1.93 -9.70
CA LYS A 119 19.16 -2.03 -9.98
C LYS A 119 19.71 -0.68 -10.41
N LYS A 120 20.83 -0.28 -9.82
CA LYS A 120 21.62 0.86 -10.30
C LYS A 120 22.45 0.45 -11.53
N GLN A 121 22.48 1.29 -12.55
CA GLN A 121 23.24 1.07 -13.79
C GLN A 121 24.71 1.49 -13.64
#